data_AF-A0A9D2LMH2-F1
#
_entry.id   AF-A0A9D2LMH2-F1
#
_cell.length_a   1.000
_cell.length_b   1.000
_cell.length_c   1.000
_cell.angle_alpha   90.00
_cell.angle_beta   90.00
_cell.angle_gamma   90.00
#
_symmetry.space_group_name_H-M   'P 1'
#
loop_
_entity.id
_entity.type
_entity.pdbx_description
1 polymer ?
#
loop_
_entity_poly.entity_id
_entity_poly.type
_entity_poly.pdbx_seq_one_letter_code
_entity_poly.pdbx_strand_id
1 'polypeptide(L)'
;MSLFNTLTGYNKPGPGVEKNQPKKKRFFLFFELYFRKFTKLVQLNLLYLICCLPIVTIGPATAGFVYVLRSYAREEHTFMMSDFFDAAVKNWKQAFVSSLINGAIIALCCVSIGLYSKMIQRTGNGALMILMIICIAVLVAFVVMNFYFHLIMITFDLKLGQIYKNSLLFVILGLKTNIITLAIVGVLSFLLYRYFPFTIVFLIPIAVSTIGFIITFNVYPLVKKYMIDRYYEQHPEEKVLHYYDEEYQEEMEKQKLAEMNEHSFDYLPVKKVMSSQQSESENAFSSQEQEMNGNDSDGEVPVTQENEKEIPPQH
;
A
#
# COMPACT_ATOMS: atom_id res chain seq x y z
N MET A 1 -39.51 -11.52 24.15
CA MET A 1 -38.38 -10.74 23.58
C MET A 1 -38.51 -10.43 22.08
N SER A 2 -39.63 -10.73 21.40
CA SER A 2 -39.79 -10.44 19.95
C SER A 2 -40.42 -9.07 19.63
N LEU A 3 -41.02 -8.39 20.62
CA LEU A 3 -41.79 -7.16 20.42
C LEU A 3 -40.93 -5.88 20.49
N PHE A 4 -39.78 -5.95 21.17
CA PHE A 4 -38.86 -4.82 21.33
C PHE A 4 -38.05 -4.54 20.05
N ASN A 5 -37.74 -5.58 19.26
CA ASN A 5 -37.05 -5.48 17.97
C ASN A 5 -37.89 -4.81 16.86
N THR A 6 -39.20 -4.63 17.07
CA THR A 6 -40.09 -3.99 16.08
C THR A 6 -40.26 -2.49 16.35
N LEU A 7 -40.02 -2.04 17.58
CA LEU A 7 -40.19 -0.64 17.99
C LEU A 7 -38.93 0.21 17.74
N THR A 8 -37.76 -0.41 17.65
CA THR A 8 -36.50 0.26 17.36
C THR A 8 -36.12 -0.02 15.90
N GLY A 9 -36.34 0.96 15.02
CA GLY A 9 -36.18 0.86 13.56
C GLY A 9 -34.73 0.69 13.06
N TYR A 10 -33.93 -0.18 13.67
CA TYR A 10 -32.52 -0.46 13.35
C TYR A 10 -32.29 -1.19 12.01
N ASN A 11 -33.35 -1.60 11.31
CA ASN A 11 -33.24 -2.19 9.98
C ASN A 11 -33.26 -1.18 8.83
N LYS A 12 -33.24 0.13 9.11
CA LYS A 12 -33.08 1.16 8.07
C LYS A 12 -31.61 1.57 7.98
N PRO A 13 -30.86 1.13 6.95
CA PRO A 13 -29.53 1.67 6.68
C PRO A 13 -29.66 3.17 6.36
N GLY A 14 -28.73 3.97 6.89
CA GLY A 14 -28.71 5.42 6.72
C GLY A 14 -28.63 5.85 5.25
N PRO A 15 -29.03 7.10 4.93
CA PRO A 15 -29.06 7.61 3.56
C PRO A 15 -27.63 7.66 3.00
N GLY A 16 -27.33 6.83 1.99
CA GLY A 16 -26.05 6.87 1.27
C GLY A 16 -25.31 5.54 1.14
N VAL A 17 -25.76 4.44 1.76
CA VAL A 17 -25.16 3.11 1.55
C VAL A 17 -26.06 2.27 0.65
N GLU A 18 -25.69 2.16 -0.64
CA GLU A 18 -26.33 1.21 -1.56
C GLU A 18 -26.07 -0.24 -1.10
N LYS A 19 -27.00 -0.80 -0.33
CA LYS A 19 -26.92 -2.17 0.24
C LYS A 19 -27.08 -3.30 -0.79
N ASN A 20 -27.07 -3.00 -2.10
CA ASN A 20 -27.38 -3.95 -3.18
C ASN A 20 -26.63 -3.67 -4.50
N GLN A 21 -25.33 -3.34 -4.46
CA GLN A 21 -24.54 -3.57 -5.68
C GLN A 21 -24.43 -5.08 -5.89
N PRO A 22 -24.90 -5.65 -7.03
CA PRO A 22 -24.83 -7.07 -7.26
C PRO A 22 -23.37 -7.50 -7.13
N LYS A 23 -23.09 -8.59 -6.39
CA LYS A 23 -21.73 -9.17 -6.28
C LYS A 23 -21.24 -9.46 -7.70
N LYS A 24 -20.48 -8.53 -8.29
CA LYS A 24 -19.98 -8.63 -9.65
C LYS A 24 -19.14 -9.90 -9.74
N LYS A 25 -19.17 -10.59 -10.89
CA LYS A 25 -18.32 -11.78 -11.06
C LYS A 25 -16.87 -11.37 -10.83
N ARG A 26 -16.12 -12.19 -10.09
CA ARG A 26 -14.75 -11.89 -9.63
C ARG A 26 -13.82 -11.38 -10.73
N PHE A 27 -14.00 -11.88 -11.94
CA PHE A 27 -13.26 -11.45 -13.11
C PHE A 27 -13.46 -9.95 -13.40
N PHE A 28 -14.71 -9.46 -13.42
CA PHE A 28 -14.98 -8.04 -13.64
C PHE A 28 -14.51 -7.17 -12.48
N LEU A 29 -14.67 -7.67 -11.24
CA LEU A 29 -14.17 -6.98 -10.05
C LEU A 29 -12.65 -6.77 -10.13
N PHE A 30 -11.89 -7.77 -10.60
CA PHE A 30 -10.44 -7.63 -10.78
C PHE A 30 -10.08 -6.47 -11.71
N PHE A 31 -10.69 -6.41 -12.91
CA PHE A 31 -10.37 -5.36 -13.87
C PHE A 31 -10.81 -3.98 -13.38
N GLU A 32 -11.99 -3.89 -12.77
CA GLU A 32 -12.48 -2.65 -12.16
C GLU A 32 -11.51 -2.12 -11.11
N LEU A 33 -11.06 -2.98 -10.19
CA LEU A 33 -10.06 -2.65 -9.19
C LEU A 33 -8.72 -2.25 -9.80
N TYR A 34 -8.24 -3.04 -10.76
CA TYR A 34 -6.95 -2.86 -11.38
C TYR A 34 -6.88 -1.52 -12.12
N PHE A 35 -7.87 -1.20 -12.94
CA PHE A 35 -7.90 0.07 -13.67
C PHE A 35 -8.16 1.26 -12.75
N ARG A 36 -9.06 1.13 -11.75
CA ARG A 36 -9.33 2.19 -10.78
C ARG A 36 -8.10 2.56 -9.95
N LYS A 37 -7.30 1.56 -9.53
CA LYS A 37 -6.08 1.75 -8.73
C LYS A 37 -4.80 1.68 -9.58
N PHE A 38 -4.88 1.79 -10.90
CA PHE A 38 -3.75 1.61 -11.82
C PHE A 38 -2.57 2.53 -11.48
N THR A 39 -2.83 3.84 -11.32
CA THR A 39 -1.79 4.82 -10.96
C THR A 39 -1.15 4.51 -9.61
N LYS A 40 -1.93 4.02 -8.64
CA LYS A 40 -1.42 3.61 -7.33
C LYS A 40 -0.55 2.36 -7.43
N LEU A 41 -0.91 1.40 -8.28
CA LEU A 41 -0.10 0.22 -8.56
C LEU A 41 1.23 0.57 -9.23
N VAL A 42 1.26 1.57 -10.10
CA VAL A 42 2.51 2.09 -10.70
C VAL A 42 3.38 2.75 -9.62
N GLN A 43 2.80 3.60 -8.77
CA GLN A 43 3.52 4.23 -7.67
C GLN A 43 4.10 3.20 -6.69
N LEU A 44 3.30 2.19 -6.32
CA LEU A 44 3.73 1.09 -5.46
C LEU A 44 4.87 0.28 -6.09
N ASN A 45 4.82 0.04 -7.40
CA ASN A 45 5.88 -0.67 -8.11
C ASN A 45 7.20 0.12 -8.08
N LEU A 46 7.15 1.42 -8.33
CA LEU A 46 8.33 2.27 -8.28
C LEU A 46 8.94 2.32 -6.87
N LEU A 47 8.09 2.46 -5.85
CA LEU A 47 8.51 2.38 -4.46
C LEU A 47 9.21 1.04 -4.16
N TYR A 48 8.58 -0.07 -4.56
CA TYR A 48 9.13 -1.41 -4.36
C TYR A 48 10.50 -1.55 -5.05
N LEU A 49 10.65 -1.10 -6.30
CA LEU A 49 11.92 -1.18 -7.03
C LEU A 49 13.04 -0.38 -6.34
N ILE A 50 12.75 0.84 -5.87
CA ILE A 50 13.71 1.65 -5.13
C ILE A 50 14.11 0.96 -3.82
N CYS A 51 13.12 0.43 -3.09
CA CYS A 51 13.36 -0.30 -1.86
C CYS A 51 14.08 -1.63 -2.08
N CYS A 52 14.03 -2.23 -3.27
CA CYS A 52 14.73 -3.48 -3.59
C CYS A 52 16.15 -3.30 -4.15
N LEU A 53 16.65 -2.07 -4.30
CA LEU A 53 18.02 -1.83 -4.78
C LEU A 53 19.07 -2.49 -3.86
N PRO A 54 18.97 -2.37 -2.52
CA PRO A 54 19.76 -3.20 -1.63
C PRO A 54 19.24 -4.65 -1.64
N ILE A 55 20.12 -5.63 -1.82
CA ILE A 55 19.72 -7.05 -1.78
C ILE A 55 19.12 -7.42 -0.40
N VAL A 56 19.56 -6.75 0.66
CA VAL A 56 19.14 -7.00 2.04
C VAL A 56 17.68 -6.57 2.30
N THR A 57 17.15 -5.62 1.53
CA THR A 57 15.79 -5.08 1.74
C THR A 57 14.72 -5.83 0.95
N ILE A 58 15.08 -6.76 0.05
CA ILE A 58 14.13 -7.48 -0.81
C ILE A 58 13.04 -8.18 0.01
N GLY A 59 13.40 -8.86 1.09
CA GLY A 59 12.44 -9.54 1.97
C GLY A 59 11.44 -8.57 2.61
N PRO A 60 11.90 -7.62 3.44
CA PRO A 60 11.03 -6.62 4.06
C PRO A 60 10.22 -5.79 3.07
N ALA A 61 10.81 -5.37 1.95
CA ALA A 61 10.11 -4.66 0.88
C ALA A 61 8.96 -5.51 0.30
N THR A 62 9.16 -6.82 0.17
CA THR A 62 8.11 -7.74 -0.30
C THR A 62 6.98 -7.87 0.71
N ALA A 63 7.27 -7.81 2.01
CA ALA A 63 6.23 -7.80 3.05
C ALA A 63 5.36 -6.53 2.96
N GLY A 64 5.98 -5.35 2.87
CA GLY A 64 5.25 -4.08 2.68
C GLY A 64 4.44 -4.06 1.37
N PHE A 65 5.03 -4.56 0.29
CA PHE A 65 4.38 -4.64 -1.02
C PHE A 65 3.14 -5.52 -1.00
N VAL A 66 3.23 -6.74 -0.47
CA VAL A 66 2.10 -7.66 -0.38
C VAL A 66 1.03 -7.13 0.57
N TYR A 67 1.40 -6.38 1.62
CA TYR A 67 0.45 -5.75 2.52
C TYR A 67 -0.44 -4.73 1.78
N VAL A 68 0.18 -3.79 1.07
CA VAL A 68 -0.55 -2.78 0.30
C VAL A 68 -1.41 -3.42 -0.80
N LEU A 69 -0.88 -4.43 -1.51
CA LEU A 69 -1.65 -5.16 -2.53
C LEU A 69 -2.88 -5.87 -1.96
N ARG A 70 -2.75 -6.47 -0.77
CA ARG A 70 -3.85 -7.12 -0.07
C ARG A 70 -4.93 -6.10 0.29
N SER A 71 -4.54 -4.95 0.83
CA SER A 71 -5.49 -3.89 1.16
C SER A 71 -6.16 -3.29 -0.09
N TYR A 72 -5.43 -3.16 -1.21
CA TYR A 72 -6.04 -2.79 -2.49
C TYR A 72 -7.04 -3.81 -3.00
N ALA A 73 -6.78 -5.11 -2.82
CA ALA A 73 -7.72 -6.17 -3.17
C ALA A 73 -8.94 -6.22 -2.24
N ARG A 74 -8.83 -5.70 -1.01
CA ARG A 74 -9.92 -5.55 -0.04
C ARG A 74 -10.67 -4.22 -0.12
N GLU A 75 -10.25 -3.32 -1.00
CA GLU A 75 -10.77 -1.95 -1.10
C GLU A 75 -10.59 -1.08 0.17
N GLU A 76 -9.65 -1.43 1.05
CA GLU A 76 -9.36 -0.65 2.25
C GLU A 76 -8.68 0.68 1.91
N HIS A 77 -9.01 1.72 2.68
CA HIS A 77 -8.30 2.99 2.67
C HIS A 77 -6.91 2.78 3.26
N THR A 78 -5.87 3.05 2.47
CA THR A 78 -4.47 2.87 2.88
C THR A 78 -3.60 4.05 2.47
N PHE A 79 -2.77 4.48 3.41
CA PHE A 79 -1.70 5.43 3.16
C PHE A 79 -0.50 4.65 2.63
N MET A 80 -0.44 4.52 1.31
CA MET A 80 0.50 3.64 0.59
C MET A 80 1.94 3.63 1.13
N MET A 81 2.55 4.79 1.42
CA MET A 81 3.95 4.86 1.83
C MET A 81 4.13 4.44 3.30
N SER A 82 3.34 4.99 4.23
CA SER A 82 3.43 4.66 5.65
C SER A 82 3.12 3.20 5.88
N ASP A 83 2.02 2.71 5.29
CA ASP A 83 1.57 1.33 5.47
C ASP A 83 2.58 0.33 4.89
N PHE A 84 3.25 0.68 3.79
CA PHE A 84 4.33 -0.11 3.22
C PHE A 84 5.51 -0.24 4.18
N PHE A 85 6.01 0.89 4.70
CA PHE A 85 7.17 0.89 5.60
C PHE A 85 6.83 0.29 6.97
N ASP A 86 5.64 0.55 7.51
CA ASP A 86 5.18 -0.02 8.77
C ASP A 86 5.11 -1.55 8.68
N ALA A 87 4.51 -2.09 7.60
CA ALA A 87 4.45 -3.53 7.39
C ALA A 87 5.84 -4.14 7.13
N ALA A 88 6.73 -3.43 6.43
CA ALA A 88 8.11 -3.85 6.19
C ALA A 88 8.94 -3.91 7.48
N VAL A 89 8.82 -2.90 8.34
CA VAL A 89 9.54 -2.83 9.63
C VAL A 89 8.96 -3.82 10.63
N LYS A 90 7.64 -3.93 10.75
CA LYS A 90 6.95 -4.89 11.63
C LYS A 90 7.45 -6.32 11.41
N ASN A 91 7.60 -6.70 10.14
CA ASN A 91 7.98 -8.07 9.75
C ASN A 91 9.45 -8.21 9.35
N TRP A 92 10.29 -7.18 9.56
CA TRP A 92 11.63 -7.10 8.94
C TRP A 92 12.48 -8.34 9.16
N LYS A 93 12.63 -8.79 10.41
CA LYS A 93 13.49 -9.95 10.74
C LYS A 93 12.98 -11.22 10.08
N GLN A 94 11.66 -11.42 10.10
CA GLN A 94 11.01 -12.60 9.56
C GLN A 94 11.06 -12.62 8.02
N ALA A 95 10.79 -11.48 7.39
CA ALA A 95 10.83 -11.28 5.96
C ALA A 95 12.27 -11.40 5.40
N PHE A 96 13.26 -10.88 6.13
CA PHE A 96 14.66 -10.99 5.75
C PHE A 96 15.16 -12.44 5.77
N VAL A 97 14.95 -13.16 6.89
CA VAL A 97 15.38 -14.55 7.02
C VAL A 97 14.66 -15.43 5.99
N SER A 98 13.36 -15.22 5.78
CA SER A 98 12.62 -15.96 4.76
C SER A 98 13.10 -15.67 3.34
N SER A 99 13.47 -14.43 3.01
CA SER A 99 14.06 -14.08 1.71
C SER A 99 15.38 -14.80 1.47
N LEU A 100 16.23 -14.93 2.50
CA LEU A 100 17.50 -15.67 2.38
C LEU A 100 17.27 -17.17 2.14
N ILE A 101 16.34 -17.77 2.88
CA ILE A 101 15.96 -19.19 2.72
C ILE A 101 15.35 -19.42 1.32
N ASN A 102 14.42 -18.56 0.89
CA ASN A 102 13.80 -18.63 -0.43
C ASN A 102 14.84 -18.51 -1.54
N GLY A 103 15.74 -17.52 -1.43
CA GLY A 103 16.84 -17.33 -2.38
C GLY A 103 17.76 -18.56 -2.46
N ALA A 104 18.13 -19.14 -1.32
CA ALA A 104 18.97 -20.34 -1.27
C ALA A 104 18.30 -21.56 -1.92
N ILE A 105 17.00 -21.79 -1.66
CA ILE A 105 16.25 -22.91 -2.25
C ILE A 105 16.12 -22.73 -3.77
N ILE A 106 15.81 -21.52 -4.24
CA ILE A 106 15.72 -21.21 -5.68
C ILE A 106 17.09 -21.42 -6.33
N ALA A 107 18.17 -20.90 -5.74
CA ALA A 107 19.53 -21.06 -6.26
C ALA A 107 19.92 -22.55 -6.34
N LEU A 108 19.64 -23.33 -5.30
CA LEU A 108 19.88 -24.77 -5.27
C LEU A 108 19.13 -25.51 -6.37
N CYS A 109 17.85 -25.18 -6.59
CA CYS A 109 17.04 -25.77 -7.66
C CYS A 109 17.62 -25.41 -9.04
N CYS A 110 17.94 -24.14 -9.28
CA CYS A 110 18.52 -23.68 -10.55
C CYS A 110 19.87 -24.33 -10.85
N VAL A 111 20.76 -24.42 -9.86
CA VAL A 111 22.05 -25.11 -10.00
C VAL A 111 21.83 -26.59 -10.31
N SER A 112 20.93 -27.26 -9.57
CA SER A 112 20.64 -28.68 -9.78
C SER A 112 20.10 -28.96 -11.19
N ILE A 113 19.14 -28.15 -11.67
CA ILE A 113 18.59 -28.25 -13.03
C ILE A 113 19.71 -28.02 -14.07
N GLY A 114 20.56 -27.01 -13.88
CA GLY A 114 21.69 -26.74 -14.76
C GLY A 114 22.73 -27.87 -14.79
N LEU A 115 23.01 -28.49 -13.65
CA LEU A 115 23.92 -29.62 -13.53
C LEU A 115 23.37 -30.86 -14.25
N TYR A 116 22.11 -31.23 -13.99
CA TYR A 116 21.48 -32.37 -14.67
C TYR A 116 21.41 -32.16 -16.18
N SER A 117 21.05 -30.95 -16.64
CA SER A 117 21.04 -30.63 -18.07
C SER A 117 22.42 -30.82 -18.72
N LYS A 118 23.50 -30.38 -18.07
CA LYS A 118 24.88 -30.55 -18.60
C LYS A 118 25.31 -32.01 -18.59
N MET A 119 24.96 -32.78 -17.56
CA MET A 119 25.29 -34.21 -17.48
C MET A 119 24.52 -35.05 -18.49
N ILE A 120 23.24 -34.72 -18.77
CA ILE A 120 22.44 -35.38 -19.81
C ILE A 120 23.12 -35.22 -21.17
N GLN A 121 23.61 -34.03 -21.51
CA GLN A 121 24.31 -33.77 -22.78
C GLN A 121 25.64 -34.54 -22.90
N ARG A 122 26.31 -34.83 -21.79
CA ARG A 122 27.62 -35.51 -21.76
C ARG A 122 27.51 -37.03 -21.78
N THR A 123 26.54 -37.58 -21.06
CA THR A 123 26.44 -39.03 -20.79
C THR A 123 25.26 -39.68 -21.52
N GLY A 124 24.25 -38.92 -21.96
CA GLY A 124 23.05 -39.46 -22.62
C GLY A 124 22.17 -40.33 -21.72
N ASN A 125 22.35 -40.30 -20.39
CA ASN A 125 21.65 -41.16 -19.45
C ASN A 125 20.21 -40.66 -19.19
N GLY A 126 19.22 -41.48 -19.55
CA GLY A 126 17.80 -41.19 -19.34
C GLY A 126 17.37 -41.06 -17.87
N ALA A 127 18.07 -41.70 -16.92
CA ALA A 127 17.76 -41.57 -15.49
C ALA A 127 17.96 -40.12 -14.99
N LEU A 128 18.93 -39.39 -15.56
CA LEU A 128 19.17 -37.99 -15.22
C LEU A 128 18.05 -37.06 -15.72
N MET A 129 17.35 -37.44 -16.79
CA MET A 129 16.17 -36.71 -17.27
C MET A 129 15.03 -36.78 -16.25
N ILE A 130 14.80 -37.95 -15.64
CA ILE A 130 13.79 -38.13 -14.60
C ILE A 130 14.10 -37.25 -13.39
N LEU A 131 15.36 -37.23 -12.93
CA LEU A 131 15.79 -36.37 -11.83
C LEU A 131 15.60 -34.87 -12.14
N MET A 132 15.90 -34.44 -13.38
CA MET A 132 15.67 -33.07 -13.82
C MET A 132 14.18 -32.69 -13.75
N ILE A 133 13.29 -33.56 -14.23
CA ILE A 133 11.84 -33.34 -14.18
C ILE A 133 11.35 -33.22 -12.73
N ILE A 134 11.87 -34.06 -11.82
CA ILE A 134 11.55 -33.98 -10.39
C ILE A 134 12.00 -32.64 -9.82
N CYS A 135 13.21 -32.17 -10.12
CA CYS A 135 13.69 -30.86 -9.66
C CYS A 135 12.83 -29.70 -10.18
N ILE A 136 12.40 -29.76 -11.44
CA ILE A 136 11.49 -28.75 -12.01
C ILE A 136 10.13 -28.80 -11.29
N ALA A 137 9.58 -29.99 -11.03
CA ALA A 137 8.32 -30.13 -10.30
C ALA A 137 8.41 -29.56 -8.87
N VAL A 138 9.52 -29.81 -8.17
CA VAL A 138 9.79 -29.24 -6.85
C VAL A 138 9.89 -27.71 -6.91
N LEU A 139 10.59 -27.16 -7.90
CA LEU A 139 10.69 -25.71 -8.10
C LEU A 139 9.32 -25.08 -8.37
N VAL A 140 8.49 -25.70 -9.22
CA VAL A 140 7.13 -25.23 -9.50
C VAL A 140 6.27 -25.26 -8.24
N ALA A 141 6.30 -26.36 -7.49
CA ALA A 141 5.57 -26.46 -6.22
C ALA A 141 6.04 -25.39 -5.22
N PHE A 142 7.33 -25.09 -5.17
CA PHE A 142 7.92 -24.06 -4.34
C PHE A 142 7.49 -22.64 -4.76
N VAL A 143 7.40 -22.36 -6.05
CA VAL A 143 6.87 -21.09 -6.58
C VAL A 143 5.40 -20.92 -6.19
N VAL A 144 4.57 -21.96 -6.36
CA VAL A 144 3.16 -21.92 -5.97
C VAL A 144 3.00 -21.72 -4.46
N MET A 145 3.82 -22.38 -3.65
CA MET A 145 3.83 -22.18 -2.20
C MET A 145 4.13 -20.71 -1.84
N ASN A 146 5.07 -20.07 -2.54
CA ASN A 146 5.46 -18.68 -2.29
C ASN A 146 4.34 -17.66 -2.53
N PHE A 147 3.33 -17.98 -3.35
CA PHE A 147 2.13 -17.16 -3.53
C PHE A 147 1.35 -16.98 -2.22
N TYR A 148 1.30 -18.03 -1.39
CA TYR A 148 0.60 -18.03 -0.10
C TYR A 148 1.50 -17.55 1.04
N PHE A 149 2.79 -17.88 0.97
CA PHE A 149 3.76 -17.59 2.03
C PHE A 149 3.76 -16.12 2.44
N HIS A 150 3.96 -15.21 1.48
CA HIS A 150 4.07 -13.78 1.77
C HIS A 150 2.76 -13.21 2.30
N LEU A 151 1.62 -13.69 1.80
CA LEU A 151 0.30 -13.25 2.25
C LEU A 151 0.01 -13.71 3.69
N ILE A 152 0.33 -14.96 4.02
CA ILE A 152 0.14 -15.50 5.37
C ILE A 152 1.07 -14.79 6.35
N MET A 153 2.33 -14.57 5.97
CA MET A 153 3.33 -13.89 6.81
C MET A 153 2.88 -12.50 7.27
N ILE A 154 2.22 -11.72 6.40
CA ILE A 154 1.75 -10.37 6.77
C ILE A 154 0.40 -10.37 7.50
N THR A 155 -0.37 -11.46 7.39
CA THR A 155 -1.75 -11.53 7.90
C THR A 155 -1.80 -12.19 9.26
N PHE A 156 -0.86 -13.09 9.56
CA PHE A 156 -0.85 -13.87 10.80
C PHE A 156 0.51 -13.82 11.48
N ASP A 157 0.50 -13.58 12.79
CA ASP A 157 1.70 -13.61 13.63
C ASP A 157 2.11 -15.07 13.98
N LEU A 158 2.61 -15.80 12.97
CA LEU A 158 3.04 -17.20 13.08
C LEU A 158 4.56 -17.36 12.96
N LYS A 159 5.10 -18.44 13.54
CA LYS A 159 6.53 -18.78 13.35
C LYS A 159 6.78 -19.20 11.90
N LEU A 160 7.98 -18.89 11.38
CA LEU A 160 8.38 -19.21 9.99
C LEU A 160 8.08 -20.66 9.59
N GLY A 161 8.44 -21.64 10.43
CA GLY A 161 8.20 -23.06 10.13
C GLY A 161 6.71 -23.42 9.99
N GLN A 162 5.83 -22.73 10.72
CA GLN A 162 4.38 -22.91 10.60
C GLN A 162 3.86 -22.28 9.30
N ILE A 163 4.39 -21.12 8.90
CA ILE A 163 4.02 -20.47 7.64
C ILE A 163 4.37 -21.36 6.46
N TYR A 164 5.58 -21.95 6.43
CA TYR A 164 5.97 -22.87 5.36
C TYR A 164 5.03 -24.08 5.28
N LYS A 165 4.70 -24.71 6.42
CA LYS A 165 3.77 -25.85 6.47
C LYS A 165 2.36 -25.46 5.98
N ASN A 166 1.84 -24.34 6.45
CA ASN A 166 0.53 -23.84 6.05
C ASN A 166 0.50 -23.48 4.57
N SER A 167 1.56 -22.85 4.06
CA SER A 167 1.68 -22.48 2.64
C SER A 167 1.78 -23.71 1.72
N LEU A 168 2.49 -24.75 2.15
CA LEU A 168 2.55 -26.02 1.40
C LEU A 168 1.18 -26.70 1.30
N LEU A 169 0.37 -26.65 2.36
CA LEU A 169 -0.99 -27.18 2.33
C LEU A 169 -1.84 -26.51 1.24
N PHE A 170 -1.66 -25.20 1.04
CA PHE A 170 -2.37 -24.45 -0.01
C PHE A 170 -1.97 -24.81 -1.44
N VAL A 171 -0.78 -25.40 -1.65
CA VAL A 171 -0.40 -25.94 -2.97
C VAL A 171 -1.41 -27.01 -3.41
N ILE A 172 -1.86 -27.85 -2.46
CA ILE A 172 -2.79 -28.96 -2.69
C ILE A 172 -4.26 -28.50 -2.59
N LEU A 173 -4.61 -27.69 -1.59
CA LEU A 173 -5.99 -27.22 -1.41
C LEU A 173 -6.46 -26.30 -2.56
N GLY A 174 -5.53 -25.51 -3.11
CA GLY A 174 -5.81 -24.48 -4.09
C GLY A 174 -5.60 -24.89 -5.55
N LEU A 175 -5.47 -26.18 -5.88
CA LEU A 175 -4.99 -26.65 -7.19
C LEU A 175 -5.54 -25.90 -8.41
N LYS A 176 -6.87 -25.75 -8.51
CA LYS A 176 -7.50 -25.03 -9.64
C LYS A 176 -7.05 -23.57 -9.72
N THR A 177 -7.01 -22.87 -8.59
CA THR A 177 -6.61 -21.46 -8.50
C THR A 177 -5.11 -21.32 -8.75
N ASN A 178 -4.33 -22.27 -8.26
CA ASN A 178 -2.88 -22.33 -8.44
C ASN A 178 -2.51 -22.49 -9.91
N ILE A 179 -3.15 -23.43 -10.62
CA ILE A 179 -2.90 -23.67 -12.05
C ILE A 179 -3.26 -22.43 -12.87
N ILE A 180 -4.43 -21.83 -12.62
CA ILE A 180 -4.86 -20.61 -13.32
C ILE A 180 -3.89 -19.45 -13.06
N THR A 181 -3.51 -19.23 -11.80
CA THR A 181 -2.58 -18.14 -11.43
C THR A 181 -1.20 -18.37 -12.04
N LEU A 182 -0.69 -19.60 -11.98
CA LEU A 182 0.59 -19.97 -12.56
C LEU A 182 0.60 -19.80 -14.09
N ALA A 183 -0.49 -20.16 -14.77
CA ALA A 183 -0.62 -19.96 -16.21
C ALA A 183 -0.61 -18.47 -16.58
N ILE A 184 -1.37 -17.63 -15.88
CA ILE A 184 -1.42 -16.19 -16.14
C ILE A 184 -0.05 -15.54 -15.88
N VAL A 185 0.57 -15.83 -14.72
CA VAL A 185 1.88 -15.30 -14.36
C VAL A 185 2.96 -15.80 -15.32
N GLY A 186 2.88 -17.06 -15.74
CA GLY A 186 3.80 -17.68 -16.70
C GLY A 186 3.71 -17.04 -18.09
N VAL A 187 2.50 -16.82 -18.61
CA VAL A 187 2.28 -16.11 -19.88
C VAL A 187 2.81 -14.68 -19.78
N LEU A 188 2.48 -13.95 -18.70
CA LEU A 188 2.94 -12.58 -18.53
C LEU A 188 4.47 -12.51 -18.44
N SER A 189 5.11 -13.41 -17.68
CA SER A 189 6.57 -13.50 -17.58
C SER A 189 7.23 -13.87 -18.91
N PHE A 190 6.63 -14.79 -19.68
CA PHE A 190 7.11 -15.16 -21.01
C PHE A 190 7.05 -13.98 -21.99
N LEU A 191 5.96 -13.20 -21.97
CA LEU A 191 5.82 -11.99 -22.79
C LEU A 191 6.88 -10.94 -22.41
N LEU A 192 7.12 -10.74 -21.11
CA LEU A 192 8.16 -9.82 -20.64
C LEU A 192 9.56 -10.23 -21.11
N TYR A 193 9.86 -11.54 -21.11
CA TYR A 193 11.11 -12.07 -21.63
C TYR A 193 11.23 -11.93 -23.15
N ARG A 194 10.16 -12.25 -23.90
CA ARG A 194 10.16 -12.24 -25.37
C ARG A 194 10.37 -10.85 -25.97
N TYR A 195 9.85 -9.81 -25.33
CA TYR A 195 9.94 -8.42 -25.81
C TYR A 195 11.06 -7.62 -25.12
N PHE A 196 11.95 -8.28 -24.38
CA PHE A 196 13.18 -7.66 -23.87
C PHE A 196 14.09 -7.25 -25.07
N PRO A 197 14.65 -6.02 -25.12
CA PRO A 197 14.74 -5.00 -24.05
C PRO A 197 13.65 -3.92 -24.06
N PHE A 198 12.75 -3.86 -25.05
CA PHE A 198 11.70 -2.82 -25.13
C PHE A 198 10.80 -2.77 -23.87
N THR A 199 10.68 -3.89 -23.17
CA THR A 199 9.95 -4.03 -21.91
C THR A 199 10.52 -3.23 -20.75
N ILE A 200 11.80 -2.83 -20.79
CA ILE A 200 12.47 -2.12 -19.69
C ILE A 200 11.81 -0.76 -19.41
N VAL A 201 11.56 0.02 -20.46
CA VAL A 201 11.07 1.40 -20.31
C VAL A 201 9.56 1.42 -20.01
N PHE A 202 8.79 0.52 -20.61
CA PHE A 202 7.32 0.60 -20.57
C PHE A 202 6.65 -0.40 -19.63
N LEU A 203 7.24 -1.59 -19.40
CA LEU A 203 6.57 -2.68 -18.69
C LEU A 203 7.17 -3.00 -17.32
N ILE A 204 8.47 -2.81 -17.10
CA ILE A 204 9.08 -2.97 -15.76
C ILE A 204 8.42 -2.08 -14.69
N PRO A 205 8.02 -0.82 -14.96
CA PRO A 205 7.38 0.05 -13.98
C PRO A 205 6.00 -0.43 -13.49
N ILE A 206 5.43 -1.49 -14.08
CA ILE A 206 4.13 -2.02 -13.69
C ILE A 206 4.06 -3.55 -13.59
N ALA A 207 5.04 -4.26 -14.15
CA ALA A 207 5.02 -5.71 -14.24
C ALA A 207 4.93 -6.38 -12.86
N VAL A 208 5.76 -5.95 -11.90
CA VAL A 208 5.81 -6.60 -10.58
C VAL A 208 4.53 -6.34 -9.80
N SER A 209 4.02 -5.10 -9.78
CA SER A 209 2.72 -4.78 -9.16
C SER A 209 1.55 -5.51 -9.80
N THR A 210 1.55 -5.69 -11.12
CA THR A 210 0.51 -6.45 -11.83
C THR A 210 0.56 -7.94 -11.46
N ILE A 211 1.75 -8.55 -11.50
CA ILE A 211 1.94 -9.96 -11.11
C ILE A 211 1.52 -10.16 -9.65
N GLY A 212 2.01 -9.30 -8.75
CA GLY A 212 1.69 -9.35 -7.34
C GLY A 212 0.19 -9.18 -7.08
N PHE A 213 -0.47 -8.24 -7.76
CA PHE A 213 -1.91 -8.03 -7.61
C PHE A 213 -2.72 -9.23 -8.09
N ILE A 214 -2.37 -9.83 -9.23
CA ILE A 214 -3.00 -11.07 -9.74
C ILE A 214 -2.88 -12.20 -8.71
N ILE A 215 -1.67 -12.41 -8.18
CA ILE A 215 -1.41 -13.45 -7.18
C ILE A 215 -2.25 -13.21 -5.94
N THR A 216 -2.15 -12.01 -5.34
CA THR A 216 -2.86 -11.66 -4.11
C THR A 216 -4.38 -11.74 -4.29
N PHE A 217 -4.94 -11.23 -5.39
CA PHE A 217 -6.37 -11.27 -5.65
C PHE A 217 -6.91 -12.70 -5.79
N ASN A 218 -6.16 -13.59 -6.43
CA ASN A 218 -6.57 -14.99 -6.61
C ASN A 218 -6.41 -15.81 -5.32
N VAL A 219 -5.34 -15.58 -4.57
CA VAL A 219 -4.97 -16.35 -3.38
C VAL A 219 -5.72 -15.92 -2.13
N TYR A 220 -5.97 -14.62 -1.96
CA TYR A 220 -6.61 -14.07 -0.76
C TYR A 220 -7.95 -14.73 -0.42
N PRO A 221 -8.88 -15.00 -1.37
CA PRO A 221 -10.12 -15.68 -1.06
C PRO A 221 -9.95 -17.11 -0.51
N LEU A 222 -8.87 -17.80 -0.87
CA LEU A 222 -8.57 -19.13 -0.33
C LEU A 222 -8.05 -19.00 1.10
N VAL A 223 -7.11 -18.09 1.35
CA VAL A 223 -6.61 -17.83 2.70
C VAL A 223 -7.74 -17.37 3.61
N LYS A 224 -8.61 -16.48 3.13
CA LYS A 224 -9.81 -16.06 3.86
C LYS A 224 -10.69 -17.25 4.24
N LYS A 225 -11.07 -18.08 3.26
CA LYS A 225 -11.96 -19.21 3.48
C LYS A 225 -11.37 -20.27 4.44
N TYR A 226 -10.09 -20.58 4.31
CA TYR A 226 -9.48 -21.73 5.00
C TYR A 226 -8.75 -21.38 6.29
N MET A 227 -8.29 -20.12 6.46
CA MET A 227 -7.63 -19.68 7.69
C MET A 227 -8.47 -18.67 8.46
N ILE A 228 -8.94 -17.59 7.83
CA ILE A 228 -9.64 -16.51 8.52
C ILE A 228 -11.03 -16.94 8.97
N ASP A 229 -11.88 -17.39 8.03
CA ASP A 229 -13.26 -17.76 8.32
C ASP A 229 -13.31 -18.98 9.25
N ARG A 230 -12.42 -19.96 9.06
CA ARG A 230 -12.29 -21.14 9.94
C ARG A 230 -11.85 -20.77 11.36
N TYR A 231 -10.98 -19.77 11.51
CA TYR A 231 -10.56 -19.29 12.81
C TYR A 231 -11.73 -18.67 13.58
N TYR A 232 -12.54 -17.83 12.92
CA TYR A 232 -13.72 -17.21 13.52
C TYR A 232 -14.90 -18.17 13.73
N GLU A 233 -14.98 -19.27 12.97
CA GLU A 233 -15.92 -20.37 13.25
C GLU A 233 -15.57 -21.09 14.56
N GLN A 234 -14.28 -21.14 14.91
CA GLN A 234 -13.80 -21.75 16.15
C GLN A 234 -13.83 -20.78 17.34
N HIS A 235 -13.70 -19.48 17.09
CA HIS A 235 -13.68 -18.41 18.09
C HIS A 235 -14.78 -17.37 17.78
N PRO A 236 -16.08 -17.73 17.94
CA PRO A 236 -17.19 -16.86 17.58
C PRO A 236 -17.22 -15.53 18.35
N GLU A 237 -16.70 -15.50 19.57
CA GLU A 237 -16.57 -14.31 20.41
C GLU A 237 -15.64 -13.24 19.82
N GLU A 238 -14.49 -13.64 19.26
CA GLU A 238 -13.54 -12.72 18.62
C GLU A 238 -14.09 -12.18 17.30
N LYS A 239 -14.96 -12.94 16.62
CA LYS A 239 -15.62 -12.50 15.39
C LYS A 239 -16.56 -11.33 15.65
N VAL A 240 -17.31 -11.38 16.75
CA VAL A 240 -18.24 -10.31 17.14
C VAL A 240 -17.44 -9.05 17.45
N LEU A 241 -16.37 -9.15 18.23
CA LEU A 241 -15.51 -8.02 18.56
C LEU A 241 -14.88 -7.37 17.31
N HIS A 242 -14.33 -8.17 16.39
CA HIS A 242 -13.76 -7.68 15.15
C HIS A 242 -14.80 -6.97 14.26
N TYR A 243 -16.04 -7.45 14.22
CA TYR A 243 -17.12 -6.78 13.49
C TYR A 243 -17.47 -5.42 14.12
N TYR A 244 -17.53 -5.35 15.46
CA TYR A 244 -17.75 -4.09 16.18
C TYR A 244 -16.61 -3.08 15.94
N ASP A 245 -15.35 -3.53 15.94
CA ASP A 245 -14.20 -2.65 15.69
C ASP A 245 -14.19 -2.11 14.25
N GLU A 246 -14.49 -2.94 13.24
CA GLU A 246 -14.63 -2.48 11.85
C GLU A 246 -15.77 -1.46 11.70
N GLU A 247 -16.93 -1.70 12.31
CA GLU A 247 -18.08 -0.79 12.27
C GLU A 247 -17.79 0.56 12.94
N TYR A 248 -17.10 0.54 14.09
CA TYR A 248 -16.68 1.76 14.78
C TYR A 248 -15.63 2.56 13.98
N GLN A 249 -14.64 1.89 13.37
CA GLN A 249 -13.65 2.54 12.51
C GLN A 249 -14.31 3.18 11.28
N GLU A 250 -15.27 2.49 10.65
CA GLU A 250 -16.05 3.05 9.54
C GLU A 250 -16.85 4.29 9.97
N GLU A 251 -17.45 4.30 11.17
CA GLU A 251 -18.16 5.47 11.70
C GLU A 251 -17.19 6.65 11.92
N MET A 252 -16.03 6.39 12.53
CA MET A 252 -14.99 7.40 12.73
C MET A 252 -14.43 7.94 11.41
N GLU A 253 -14.29 7.10 10.38
CA GLU A 253 -13.83 7.52 9.05
C GLU A 253 -14.92 8.35 8.33
N LYS A 254 -16.19 7.95 8.42
CA LYS A 254 -17.33 8.74 7.91
C LYS A 254 -17.42 10.10 8.60
N GLN A 255 -17.18 10.16 9.91
CA GLN A 255 -17.11 11.42 10.66
C GLN A 255 -15.95 12.29 10.18
N LYS A 256 -14.74 11.74 10.04
CA LYS A 256 -13.59 12.48 9.49
C LYS A 256 -13.83 12.96 8.05
N LEU A 257 -14.47 12.15 7.20
CA LEU A 257 -14.84 12.53 5.84
C LEU A 257 -15.94 13.60 5.82
N ALA A 258 -16.90 13.54 6.74
CA ALA A 258 -17.90 14.58 6.93
C ALA A 258 -17.26 15.89 7.39
N GLU A 259 -16.38 15.84 8.39
CA GLU A 259 -15.59 16.98 8.88
C GLU A 259 -14.69 17.55 7.77
N MET A 260 -14.03 16.71 6.96
CA MET A 260 -13.24 17.16 5.82
C MET A 260 -14.08 17.80 4.71
N ASN A 261 -15.31 17.31 4.48
CA ASN A 261 -16.24 17.90 3.52
C ASN A 261 -16.88 19.18 4.05
N GLU A 262 -17.07 19.29 5.37
CA GLU A 262 -17.55 20.50 6.05
C GLU A 262 -16.44 21.57 6.07
N HIS A 263 -15.19 21.19 6.32
CA HIS A 263 -14.01 22.07 6.19
C HIS A 263 -13.62 22.39 4.73
N SER A 264 -14.11 21.65 3.74
CA SER A 264 -13.95 21.97 2.31
C SER A 264 -14.89 23.11 1.87
N PHE A 265 -15.87 23.50 2.69
CA PHE A 265 -16.78 24.61 2.39
C PHE A 265 -16.52 25.86 3.23
N ASP A 266 -15.37 25.91 3.90
CA ASP A 266 -14.95 27.05 4.70
C ASP A 266 -13.62 27.62 4.19
N TYR A 267 -13.57 27.92 2.88
CA TYR A 267 -12.81 29.09 2.47
C TYR A 267 -13.65 30.31 2.87
N LEU A 268 -13.33 30.83 4.05
CA LEU A 268 -13.59 32.17 4.59
C LEU A 268 -14.35 33.12 3.64
N PRO A 269 -15.37 33.86 4.10
CA PRO A 269 -16.00 34.91 3.29
C PRO A 269 -14.98 36.01 2.97
N VAL A 270 -14.35 35.95 1.79
CA VAL A 270 -13.55 37.03 1.20
C VAL A 270 -14.49 38.13 0.69
N LYS A 271 -15.36 38.64 1.57
CA LYS A 271 -16.16 39.84 1.29
C LYS A 271 -16.38 40.75 2.51
N LYS A 272 -15.60 40.59 3.58
CA LYS A 272 -15.62 41.55 4.70
C LYS A 272 -14.25 41.88 5.31
N VAL A 273 -13.18 41.72 4.53
CA VAL A 273 -11.84 42.23 4.89
C VAL A 273 -11.35 43.26 3.86
N MET A 274 -11.91 43.29 2.65
CA MET A 274 -11.60 44.33 1.65
C MET A 274 -12.23 45.69 1.96
N SER A 275 -13.32 45.77 2.74
CA SER A 275 -13.97 47.05 3.08
C SER A 275 -13.36 47.77 4.28
N SER A 276 -12.53 47.11 5.09
CA SER A 276 -11.87 47.72 6.25
C SER A 276 -10.47 48.24 5.92
N GLN A 277 -9.80 47.67 4.91
CA GLN A 277 -8.46 48.14 4.50
C GLN A 277 -8.49 49.34 3.54
N GLN A 278 -9.61 49.59 2.85
CA GLN A 278 -9.77 50.80 2.01
C GLN A 278 -10.14 52.05 2.83
N SER A 279 -10.85 51.91 3.95
CA SER A 279 -11.18 53.06 4.82
C SER A 279 -10.01 53.55 5.67
N GLU A 280 -9.07 52.66 6.02
CA GLU A 280 -7.88 53.05 6.79
C GLU A 280 -6.81 53.74 5.93
N SER A 281 -6.70 53.38 4.64
CA SER A 281 -5.75 54.04 3.73
C SER A 281 -6.22 55.42 3.24
N GLU A 282 -7.53 55.62 3.03
CA GLU A 282 -8.08 56.95 2.67
C GLU A 282 -7.98 57.95 3.84
N ASN A 283 -8.24 57.52 5.08
CA ASN A 283 -8.13 58.40 6.26
C ASN A 283 -6.68 58.72 6.64
N ALA A 284 -5.73 57.82 6.37
CA ALA A 284 -4.30 58.07 6.59
C ALA A 284 -3.75 59.07 5.57
N PHE A 285 -4.24 59.03 4.32
CA PHE A 285 -3.80 59.94 3.25
C PHE A 285 -4.35 61.37 3.45
N SER A 286 -5.60 61.52 3.87
CA SER A 286 -6.18 62.85 4.15
C SER A 286 -5.58 63.56 5.37
N SER A 287 -5.06 62.79 6.33
CA SER A 287 -4.43 63.33 7.55
C SER A 287 -3.01 63.87 7.28
N GLN A 288 -2.25 63.23 6.40
CA GLN A 288 -0.90 63.69 6.02
C GLN A 288 -0.93 64.93 5.12
N GLU A 289 -1.98 65.10 4.30
CA GLU A 289 -2.13 66.28 3.44
C GLU A 289 -2.51 67.56 4.22
N GLN A 290 -3.16 67.41 5.38
CA GLN A 290 -3.47 68.52 6.29
C GLN A 290 -2.27 68.97 7.14
N GLU A 291 -1.37 68.05 7.52
CA GLU A 291 -0.15 68.39 8.26
C GLU A 291 0.94 69.04 7.39
N MET A 292 1.02 68.69 6.10
CA MET A 292 2.01 69.32 5.18
C MET A 292 1.65 70.75 4.74
N ASN A 293 0.41 71.20 4.91
CA ASN A 293 -0.03 72.55 4.51
C ASN A 293 -0.14 73.53 5.70
N GLY A 294 0.29 73.14 6.89
CA GLY A 294 0.15 73.94 8.10
C GLY A 294 1.44 74.00 8.92
N ASN A 295 2.52 74.56 8.37
CA ASN A 295 3.60 75.18 9.14
C ASN A 295 4.62 75.86 8.19
N ASP A 296 4.19 76.97 7.58
CA ASP A 296 5.14 78.04 7.29
C ASP A 296 5.60 78.62 8.63
N SER A 297 6.91 78.75 8.73
CA SER A 297 7.66 79.10 9.92
C SER A 297 7.75 80.61 10.06
N ASP A 298 7.25 81.14 11.18
CA ASP A 298 7.86 82.28 11.86
C ASP A 298 8.76 81.74 12.99
N GLY A 299 10.02 82.17 13.00
CA GLY A 299 10.74 82.48 14.24
C GLY A 299 11.68 81.43 14.86
N GLU A 300 12.97 81.71 14.66
CA GLU A 300 14.04 81.63 15.68
C GLU A 300 14.84 80.32 15.93
N VAL A 301 16.10 80.39 15.46
CA VAL A 301 17.35 79.71 15.89
C VAL A 301 17.64 80.12 17.37
N PRO A 302 18.46 79.44 18.23
CA PRO A 302 19.70 78.79 17.81
C PRO A 302 20.38 77.68 18.67
N VAL A 303 21.42 77.07 18.04
CA VAL A 303 22.80 76.88 18.56
C VAL A 303 23.26 75.58 19.28
N THR A 304 24.40 75.09 18.74
CA THR A 304 25.55 74.28 19.28
C THR A 304 25.36 72.78 19.55
N GLN A 305 26.11 71.91 18.83
CA GLN A 305 27.49 71.41 19.12
C GLN A 305 27.52 70.57 20.41
N GLU A 306 28.20 69.43 20.57
CA GLU A 306 29.28 68.74 19.87
C GLU A 306 29.48 67.41 20.65
N ASN A 307 30.14 66.41 20.02
CA ASN A 307 30.98 65.38 20.67
C ASN A 307 30.28 64.36 21.62
N GLU A 308 30.68 63.10 21.78
CA GLU A 308 31.88 62.38 21.38
C GLU A 308 31.58 60.86 21.42
N LYS A 309 32.44 60.10 20.71
CA LYS A 309 32.90 58.69 20.83
C LYS A 309 32.42 57.90 22.08
N GLU A 310 32.25 56.58 22.05
CA GLU A 310 33.29 55.57 21.85
C GLU A 310 32.70 54.17 21.53
N ILE A 311 33.51 53.35 20.87
CA ILE A 311 33.26 51.96 20.44
C ILE A 311 33.83 50.97 21.53
N PRO A 312 33.77 49.63 21.38
CA PRO A 312 33.39 48.64 22.41
C PRO A 312 34.69 47.94 22.93
N PRO A 313 34.83 46.64 23.36
CA PRO A 313 34.24 45.39 22.82
C PRO A 313 33.96 44.24 23.84
N GLN A 314 33.28 43.22 23.29
CA GLN A 314 33.40 41.75 23.44
C GLN A 314 34.00 41.05 24.68
N HIS A 315 33.36 39.89 24.92
CA HIS A 315 33.75 38.66 25.63
C HIS A 315 33.32 38.48 27.09
#